data_AF-A0A3M2E670-F1
#
_entry.id   AF-A0A3M2E670-F1
#
_cell.length_a   1.000
_cell.length_b   1.000
_cell.length_c   1.000
_cell.angle_alpha   90.00
_cell.angle_beta   90.00
_cell.angle_gamma   90.00
#
_symmetry.space_group_name_H-M   'P 1'
#
loop_
_entity.id
_entity.type
_entity.pdbx_description
1 polymer ?
#
loop_
_entity_poly.entity_id
_entity_poly.type
_entity_poly.pdbx_seq_one_letter_code
_entity_poly.pdbx_strand_id
1 'polypeptide(L)'
;QTRIRQLEENLPKTRGTITWTHKRDDWDAMVRVNYYGSYYEAHLDAGSLPINAGAEVTVDAEWSYQLTSTTRVKIGGQNIFDEYPDENPWAGVAGAKYPPTSPMGFNGGFWYVELEWNWD
;
A
#
# COMPACT_ATOMS: atom_id res chain seq x y z
N GLN A 1 13.57 -11.16 -24.70
CA GLN A 1 13.52 -9.77 -24.17
C GLN A 1 12.61 -9.66 -22.96
N THR A 2 11.42 -10.29 -22.97
CA THR A 2 10.47 -10.30 -21.84
C THR A 2 11.11 -10.64 -20.48
N ARG A 3 11.91 -11.71 -20.43
CA ARG A 3 12.56 -12.13 -19.17
C ARG A 3 13.49 -11.07 -18.59
N ILE A 4 14.20 -10.31 -19.44
CA ILE A 4 15.09 -9.23 -18.99
C ILE A 4 14.24 -8.12 -18.36
N ARG A 5 13.19 -7.67 -19.05
CA ARG A 5 12.28 -6.65 -18.51
C ARG A 5 11.59 -7.08 -17.22
N GLN A 6 11.17 -8.33 -17.10
CA GLN A 6 10.62 -8.83 -15.83
C GLN A 6 11.63 -8.80 -14.67
N LEU A 7 12.93 -8.96 -14.95
CA LEU A 7 13.96 -8.89 -13.91
C LEU A 7 14.36 -7.44 -13.59
N GLU A 8 14.31 -6.54 -14.57
CA GLU A 8 14.80 -5.17 -14.44
C GLU A 8 13.71 -4.13 -14.16
N GLU A 9 12.45 -4.41 -14.52
CA GLU A 9 11.36 -3.42 -14.54
C GLU A 9 10.11 -3.86 -13.75
N ASN A 10 10.06 -5.09 -13.22
CA ASN A 10 8.92 -5.56 -12.40
C ASN A 10 8.86 -4.91 -11.02
N LEU A 11 9.97 -4.29 -10.60
CA LEU A 11 9.97 -3.40 -9.44
C LEU A 11 10.19 -1.96 -9.90
N PRO A 12 9.59 -1.00 -9.20
CA PRO A 12 9.74 0.40 -9.55
C PRO A 12 11.17 0.84 -9.29
N LYS A 13 11.75 1.58 -10.25
CA LYS A 13 13.11 2.13 -10.12
C LYS A 13 13.23 3.10 -8.96
N THR A 14 12.13 3.76 -8.59
CA THR A 14 12.06 4.70 -7.48
C THR A 14 10.92 4.29 -6.56
N ARG A 15 11.22 4.11 -5.28
CA ARG A 15 10.25 3.96 -4.20
C ARG A 15 10.67 4.86 -3.05
N GLY A 16 9.72 5.51 -2.41
CA GLY A 16 9.99 6.40 -1.29
C GLY A 16 8.89 6.34 -0.24
N THR A 17 9.27 6.57 1.01
CA THR A 17 8.31 6.67 2.12
C THR A 17 8.68 7.86 2.98
N ILE A 18 7.69 8.70 3.28
CA ILE A 18 7.79 9.78 4.25
C ILE A 18 6.86 9.44 5.40
N THR A 19 7.38 9.40 6.62
CA THR A 19 6.57 9.20 7.82
C THR A 19 6.70 10.40 8.73
N TRP A 20 5.57 10.97 9.12
CA TRP A 20 5.47 12.00 10.13
C TRP A 20 4.78 11.43 11.36
N THR A 21 5.35 11.67 12.53
CA THR A 21 4.77 11.30 13.82
C THR A 21 4.70 12.52 14.72
N HIS A 22 3.60 12.62 15.46
CA HIS A 22 3.41 13.63 16.48
C HIS A 22 2.97 12.96 17.77
N LYS A 23 3.61 13.32 18.88
CA LYS A 23 3.26 12.83 20.21
C LYS A 23 3.04 14.02 21.11
N ARG A 24 1.92 14.03 21.82
CA ARG A 24 1.60 15.09 22.78
C ARG A 24 0.70 14.54 23.88
N ASP A 25 1.17 14.67 25.12
CA ASP A 25 0.42 14.30 26.32
C ASP A 25 -0.16 12.88 26.18
N ASP A 26 -1.49 12.78 26.15
CA ASP A 26 -2.24 11.53 26.11
C ASP A 26 -2.48 10.98 24.69
N TRP A 27 -1.95 11.62 23.64
CA TRP A 27 -2.18 11.16 22.26
C TRP A 27 -0.94 11.13 21.40
N ASP A 28 -0.98 10.25 20.41
CA ASP A 28 -0.03 10.22 19.32
C ASP A 28 -0.73 10.00 17.98
N ALA A 29 -0.13 10.55 16.92
CA ALA A 29 -0.58 10.36 15.55
C ALA A 29 0.60 10.05 14.65
N MET A 30 0.30 9.32 13.59
CA MET A 30 1.22 8.99 12.51
C MET A 30 0.52 9.20 11.18
N VAL A 31 1.22 9.81 10.23
CA VAL A 31 0.84 9.84 8.82
C VAL A 31 2.04 9.32 8.03
N ARG A 32 1.79 8.40 7.11
CA ARG A 32 2.81 7.88 6.19
C ARG A 32 2.34 8.03 4.77
N VAL A 33 3.20 8.59 3.93
CA VAL A 33 3.00 8.68 2.48
C VAL A 33 4.00 7.75 1.82
N ASN A 34 3.51 6.81 1.02
CA ASN A 34 4.31 5.86 0.26
C ASN A 34 4.18 6.18 -1.23
N TYR A 35 5.31 6.35 -1.92
CA TYR A 35 5.37 6.52 -3.37
C TYR A 35 5.98 5.28 -4.01
N TYR A 36 5.29 4.76 -5.03
CA TYR A 36 5.72 3.65 -5.87
C TYR A 36 5.84 4.17 -7.29
N GLY A 37 7.04 4.13 -7.88
CA GLY A 37 7.20 4.50 -9.28
C GLY A 37 6.49 3.55 -10.24
N SER A 38 6.50 3.88 -11.53
CA SER A 38 6.01 3.00 -12.58
C SER A 38 6.76 1.66 -12.60
N TYR A 39 6.06 0.59 -12.99
CA TYR A 39 6.61 -0.76 -13.12
C TYR A 39 6.02 -1.49 -14.32
N TYR A 40 6.65 -2.61 -14.69
CA TYR A 40 6.25 -3.47 -15.79
C TYR A 40 5.94 -4.88 -15.30
N GLU A 41 4.75 -5.39 -15.62
CA GLU A 41 4.42 -6.80 -15.46
C GLU A 41 4.21 -7.44 -16.84
N ALA A 42 4.70 -8.66 -17.02
CA ALA A 42 4.26 -9.49 -18.14
C ALA A 42 3.12 -10.38 -17.65
N HIS A 43 1.89 -10.08 -18.05
CA HIS A 43 0.72 -10.83 -17.59
C HIS A 43 0.82 -12.30 -18.01
N LEU A 44 0.60 -13.22 -17.07
CA LEU A 44 0.77 -14.67 -17.27
C LEU A 44 2.17 -15.07 -17.78
N ASP A 45 3.20 -14.31 -17.41
CA ASP A 45 4.57 -14.43 -17.92
C ASP A 45 4.69 -14.32 -19.45
N ALA A 46 3.65 -13.83 -20.12
CA ALA A 46 3.58 -13.69 -21.55
C ALA A 46 4.00 -12.27 -21.96
N GLY A 47 5.12 -12.15 -22.68
CA GLY A 47 5.61 -10.85 -23.16
C GLY A 47 4.68 -10.15 -24.16
N SER A 48 3.74 -10.90 -24.74
CA SER A 48 2.68 -10.39 -25.60
C SER A 48 1.53 -9.73 -24.83
N LEU A 49 1.49 -9.85 -23.50
CA LEU A 49 0.49 -9.27 -22.62
C LEU A 49 1.16 -8.27 -21.65
N PRO A 50 1.79 -7.19 -22.16
CA PRO A 50 2.49 -6.25 -21.31
C PRO A 50 1.52 -5.42 -20.48
N ILE A 51 1.83 -5.22 -19.21
CA ILE A 51 1.23 -4.24 -18.33
C ILE A 51 2.33 -3.22 -18.00
N ASN A 52 2.15 -1.96 -18.38
CA ASN A 52 3.03 -0.88 -17.94
C ASN A 52 2.19 0.01 -17.02
N ALA A 53 2.32 -0.21 -15.72
CA ALA A 53 1.58 0.52 -14.71
C ALA A 53 2.33 1.80 -14.33
N GLY A 54 1.57 2.85 -14.09
CA GLY A 54 2.00 4.17 -13.65
C GLY A 54 2.53 4.18 -12.23
N ALA A 55 2.88 5.39 -11.77
CA ALA A 55 3.31 5.61 -10.41
C ALA A 55 2.11 5.85 -9.50
N GLU A 56 2.17 5.30 -8.29
CA GLU A 56 1.09 5.31 -7.32
C GLU A 56 1.53 5.90 -5.98
N VAL A 57 0.57 6.49 -5.27
CA VAL A 57 0.77 7.04 -3.92
C VAL A 57 -0.26 6.46 -2.98
N THR A 58 0.18 5.84 -1.89
CA THR A 58 -0.71 5.44 -0.80
C THR A 58 -0.45 6.28 0.44
N VAL A 59 -1.51 6.51 1.22
CA VAL A 59 -1.42 7.21 2.50
C VAL A 59 -1.91 6.28 3.60
N ASP A 60 -1.11 6.14 4.65
CA ASP A 60 -1.49 5.45 5.88
C ASP A 60 -1.63 6.50 6.98
N ALA A 61 -2.57 6.28 7.91
CA ALA A 61 -2.76 7.16 9.06
C ALA A 61 -3.14 6.35 10.29
N GLU A 62 -2.64 6.77 11.45
CA GLU A 62 -3.01 6.21 12.75
C GLU A 62 -3.11 7.33 13.78
N TRP A 63 -4.08 7.23 14.67
CA TRP A 63 -4.21 8.06 15.85
C TRP A 63 -4.47 7.17 17.06
N SER A 64 -3.80 7.45 18.17
CA SER A 64 -4.05 6.81 19.45
C SER A 64 -4.28 7.81 20.57
N TYR A 65 -5.08 7.38 21.55
CA TYR A 65 -5.42 8.17 22.72
C TYR A 65 -5.45 7.31 23.98
N GLN A 66 -4.80 7.81 25.03
CA GLN A 66 -4.76 7.23 26.36
C GLN A 66 -6.04 7.62 27.11
N LEU A 67 -7.01 6.71 27.18
CA LEU A 67 -8.32 6.96 27.82
C LEU A 67 -8.22 7.02 29.35
N THR A 68 -7.36 6.16 29.93
CA THR A 68 -7.07 6.07 31.37
C THR A 68 -5.61 5.71 31.56
N SER A 69 -5.10 5.61 32.79
CA SER A 69 -3.73 5.11 33.03
C SER A 69 -3.49 3.66 32.55
N THR A 70 -4.56 2.90 32.27
CA THR A 70 -4.49 1.48 31.90
C THR A 70 -5.11 1.16 30.53
N THR A 71 -5.82 2.09 29.90
CA THR A 71 -6.55 1.84 28.66
C THR A 71 -6.16 2.83 27.58
N ARG A 72 -5.83 2.32 26.39
CA ARG A 72 -5.54 3.10 25.18
C ARG A 72 -6.39 2.61 24.02
N VAL A 73 -6.88 3.54 23.21
CA VAL A 73 -7.57 3.24 21.95
C VAL A 73 -6.73 3.73 20.78
N LYS A 74 -6.72 2.97 19.68
CA LYS A 74 -6.12 3.38 18.41
C LYS A 74 -7.14 3.22 17.29
N ILE A 75 -7.14 4.16 16.36
CA ILE A 75 -7.84 4.05 15.08
C ILE A 75 -6.81 4.31 13.98
N GLY A 76 -6.77 3.44 12.99
CA GLY A 76 -5.81 3.59 11.92
C GLY A 76 -6.25 2.90 10.64
N GLY A 77 -5.47 3.13 9.60
CA GLY A 77 -5.62 2.45 8.34
C GLY A 77 -4.40 2.59 7.45
N GLN A 78 -4.27 1.61 6.57
CA GLN A 78 -3.31 1.57 5.48
C GLN A 78 -4.04 1.85 4.18
N ASN A 79 -3.43 2.66 3.30
CA ASN A 79 -4.06 3.08 2.06
C ASN A 79 -5.47 3.67 2.29
N ILE A 80 -5.57 4.67 3.17
CA ILE A 80 -6.84 5.24 3.65
C ILE A 80 -7.70 5.89 2.56
N PHE A 81 -7.14 6.11 1.37
CA PHE A 81 -7.84 6.63 0.20
C PHE A 81 -8.29 5.54 -0.79
N ASP A 82 -8.11 4.26 -0.44
CA ASP A 82 -8.52 3.12 -1.26
C ASP A 82 -7.92 3.14 -2.67
N GLU A 83 -6.62 3.44 -2.78
CA GLU A 83 -5.90 3.45 -4.05
C GLU A 83 -5.65 2.03 -4.57
N TYR A 84 -5.73 1.85 -5.89
CA TYR A 84 -5.43 0.58 -6.56
C TYR A 84 -4.36 0.83 -7.63
N PRO A 85 -3.55 -0.18 -7.98
CA PRO A 85 -2.69 -0.05 -9.16
C PRO A 85 -3.56 0.11 -10.41
N ASP A 86 -2.98 0.72 -11.45
CA ASP A 86 -3.53 0.72 -12.80
C ASP A 86 -4.16 -0.63 -13.21
N GLU A 87 -5.34 -0.57 -13.84
CA GLU A 87 -6.04 -1.77 -14.29
C GLU A 87 -5.24 -2.55 -15.34
N ASN A 88 -5.29 -3.88 -15.24
CA ASN A 88 -4.68 -4.76 -16.22
C ASN A 88 -5.48 -4.70 -17.55
N PRO A 89 -4.90 -4.21 -18.66
CA PRO A 89 -5.60 -4.14 -19.95
C PRO A 89 -5.94 -5.53 -20.51
N TRP A 90 -5.34 -6.59 -19.97
CA TRP A 90 -5.54 -7.99 -20.35
C TRP A 90 -6.42 -8.75 -19.36
N ALA A 91 -7.17 -8.06 -18.48
CA ALA A 91 -8.02 -8.70 -17.48
C ALA A 91 -9.00 -9.73 -18.08
N GLY A 92 -9.46 -9.53 -19.31
CA GLY A 92 -10.35 -10.48 -20.01
C GLY A 92 -9.71 -11.83 -20.39
N VAL A 93 -8.38 -11.95 -20.31
CA VAL A 93 -7.65 -13.20 -20.67
C VAL A 93 -7.75 -14.24 -19.55
N ALA A 94 -7.62 -13.82 -18.29
CA ALA A 94 -7.56 -14.72 -17.13
C ALA A 94 -8.33 -14.20 -15.88
N GLY A 95 -9.04 -13.07 -15.99
CA GLY A 95 -9.86 -12.50 -14.92
C GLY A 95 -9.09 -11.66 -13.89
N ALA A 96 -7.78 -11.47 -14.05
CA ALA A 96 -6.99 -10.63 -13.15
C ALA A 96 -7.24 -9.15 -13.45
N LYS A 97 -8.08 -8.50 -12.64
CA LYS A 97 -8.41 -7.06 -12.79
C LYS A 97 -7.19 -6.16 -12.64
N TYR A 98 -6.32 -6.49 -11.70
CA TYR A 98 -5.10 -5.73 -11.40
C TYR A 98 -3.85 -6.60 -11.58
N PRO A 99 -2.66 -5.99 -11.73
CA PRO A 99 -1.39 -6.72 -11.84
C PRO A 99 -1.08 -7.44 -10.51
N PRO A 100 -1.00 -8.78 -10.48
CA PRO A 100 -0.74 -9.53 -9.25
C PRO A 100 0.62 -9.25 -8.62
N THR A 101 1.59 -8.73 -9.38
CA THR A 101 2.91 -8.35 -8.85
C THR A 101 3.02 -6.87 -8.52
N SER A 102 1.88 -6.16 -8.44
CA SER A 102 1.83 -4.75 -8.01
C SER A 102 2.68 -4.52 -6.74
N PRO A 103 3.67 -3.60 -6.78
CA PRO A 103 4.53 -3.28 -5.64
C PRO A 103 3.78 -2.72 -4.42
N MET A 104 2.63 -2.09 -4.63
CA MET A 104 1.74 -1.60 -3.56
C MET A 104 0.68 -2.62 -3.15
N GLY A 105 0.62 -3.78 -3.80
CA GLY A 105 -0.49 -4.73 -3.71
C GLY A 105 -1.72 -4.29 -4.51
N PHE A 106 -2.83 -4.99 -4.32
CA PHE A 106 -4.11 -4.74 -5.02
C PHE A 106 -5.32 -4.92 -4.09
N ASN A 107 -5.10 -4.84 -2.77
CA ASN A 107 -6.12 -5.11 -1.76
C ASN A 107 -6.98 -3.89 -1.39
N GLY A 108 -6.69 -2.71 -1.94
CA GLY A 108 -7.35 -1.46 -1.56
C GLY A 108 -6.97 -0.99 -0.15
N GLY A 109 -7.87 -0.27 0.48
CA GLY A 109 -7.70 0.24 1.84
C GLY A 109 -7.97 -0.79 2.93
N PHE A 110 -7.27 -0.67 4.05
CA PHE A 110 -7.47 -1.48 5.25
C PHE A 110 -7.61 -0.55 6.46
N TRP A 111 -8.66 -0.72 7.26
CA TRP A 111 -8.93 0.10 8.45
C TRP A 111 -9.14 -0.77 9.68
N TYR A 112 -8.73 -0.26 10.84
CA TYR A 112 -8.82 -0.98 12.10
C TYR A 112 -9.08 -0.04 13.28
N VAL A 113 -9.62 -0.64 14.34
CA VAL A 113 -9.69 -0.06 15.68
C VAL A 113 -9.04 -1.05 16.63
N GLU A 114 -8.15 -0.56 17.49
CA GLU A 114 -7.44 -1.35 18.49
C GLU A 114 -7.78 -0.81 19.88
N LEU A 115 -8.02 -1.72 20.84
CA LEU A 115 -8.15 -1.40 22.25
C LEU A 115 -7.07 -2.15 23.01
N GLU A 116 -6.22 -1.40 23.71
CA GLU A 116 -5.16 -1.90 24.56
C GLU A 116 -5.56 -1.70 26.02
N TRP A 117 -5.45 -2.75 26.83
CA TRP A 117 -5.77 -2.70 28.26
C TRP A 117 -4.69 -3.41 29.07
N ASN A 118 -4.08 -2.66 29.99
CA ASN A 118 -3.06 -3.13 30.92
C ASN A 118 -3.69 -3.38 32.30
N TRP A 119 -3.59 -4.61 32.82
CA TRP A 119 -4.30 -5.06 34.03
C TRP A 119 -3.38 -5.44 35.21
N ASP A 120 -2.07 -5.22 35.07
CA ASP A 120 -1.07 -5.53 36.09
C ASP A 120 -0.90 -4.41 37.12
#